data_AF-C2K0Y1-F1
#
_entry.id   AF-C2K0Y1-F1
#
_cell.length_a   1.000
_cell.length_b   1.000
_cell.length_c   1.000
_cell.angle_alpha   90.00
_cell.angle_beta   90.00
_cell.angle_gamma   90.00
#
_symmetry.space_group_name_H-M   'P 1'
#
loop_
_entity.id
_entity.type
_entity.pdbx_description
1 polymer ?
#
loop_
_entity_poly.entity_id
_entity_poly.type
_entity_poly.pdbx_seq_one_letter_code
_entity_poly.pdbx_strand_id
1 'polypeptide(L)' 'MQRQGHVKLASLHDHALKGAHSGERALRVAPDWLLVYKVDAEALILMLLATGTHRDTLNIE' A
#
# COMPACT_ATOMS: atom_id res chain seq x y z
N MET A 1 -22.31 -17.09 5.09
CA MET A 1 -22.11 -15.63 5.26
C MET A 1 -20.73 -15.41 5.83
N GLN A 2 -19.77 -14.98 5.00
CA GLN A 2 -18.40 -14.74 5.47
C GLN A 2 -18.36 -13.46 6.30
N ARG A 3 -17.77 -13.55 7.50
CA ARG A 3 -17.48 -12.38 8.35
C ARG A 3 -16.60 -11.42 7.54
N GLN A 4 -17.04 -10.18 7.35
CA GLN A 4 -16.15 -9.09 6.99
C GLN A 4 -15.22 -8.85 8.19
N GLY A 5 -14.04 -9.46 8.16
CA GLY A 5 -12.97 -9.15 9.11
C GLY A 5 -12.40 -7.80 8.74
N HIS A 6 -12.63 -6.78 9.57
CA HIS A 6 -11.89 -5.52 9.45
C HIS A 6 -10.44 -5.77 9.85
N VAL A 7 -9.55 -5.84 8.85
CA VAL A 7 -8.11 -5.90 9.09
C VAL A 7 -7.64 -4.50 9.48
N LYS A 8 -6.90 -4.39 10.59
CA LYS A 8 -6.32 -3.12 11.02
C LYS A 8 -5.15 -2.79 10.10
N LEU A 9 -5.16 -1.65 9.41
CA LEU A 9 -4.10 -1.26 8.46
C LEU A 9 -2.68 -1.33 9.05
N ALA A 10 -2.54 -1.06 10.35
CA ALA A 10 -1.26 -1.18 11.06
C ALA A 10 -0.67 -2.61 11.01
N SER A 11 -1.49 -3.67 10.95
CA SER A 11 -1.01 -5.05 10.81
C SER A 11 -0.50 -5.37 9.40
N LEU A 12 -0.75 -4.50 8.42
CA LEU A 12 -0.26 -4.59 7.06
C LEU A 12 1.01 -3.74 6.86
N HIS A 13 1.69 -3.35 7.94
CA HIS A 13 2.91 -2.54 7.88
C HIS A 13 2.74 -1.22 7.12
N ASP A 14 1.57 -0.58 7.28
CA ASP A 14 1.29 0.73 6.72
C ASP A 14 2.29 1.79 7.20
N HIS A 15 2.90 2.51 6.26
CA HIS A 15 3.86 3.57 6.53
C HIS A 15 3.82 4.68 5.46
N ALA A 16 4.24 5.88 5.84
CA ALA A 16 4.39 6.99 4.90
C ALA A 16 5.63 6.81 4.03
N LEU A 17 5.49 7.07 2.73
CA LEU A 17 6.61 7.11 1.78
C LEU A 17 7.36 8.45 1.91
N LYS A 18 8.62 8.44 1.47
CA LYS A 18 9.54 9.59 1.52
C LYS A 18 10.03 9.96 0.12
N GLY A 19 10.63 11.14 -0.02
CA GLY A 19 11.23 11.59 -1.30
C GLY A 19 10.16 12.00 -2.31
N ALA A 20 10.30 11.55 -3.56
CA ALA A 20 9.36 11.87 -4.65
C ALA A 20 7.91 11.44 -4.37
N HIS A 21 7.73 10.46 -3.49
CA HIS A 21 6.43 9.93 -3.06
C HIS A 21 5.96 10.48 -1.71
N SER A 22 6.51 11.62 -1.26
CA SER A 22 6.08 12.25 -0.01
C SER A 22 4.60 12.64 -0.05
N GLY A 23 3.84 12.24 0.97
CA GLY A 23 2.39 12.43 1.03
C GLY A 23 1.59 11.20 0.57
N GLU A 24 2.26 10.17 0.07
CA GLU A 24 1.69 8.86 -0.19
C GLU A 24 2.01 7.89 0.96
N ARG A 25 1.26 6.80 1.02
CA ARG A 25 1.41 5.73 2.01
C ARG A 25 1.53 4.39 1.30
N ALA A 26 2.19 3.43 1.95
CA ALA A 26 2.32 2.09 1.42
C ALA A 26 2.05 1.04 2.50
N LEU A 27 1.34 -0.03 2.13
CA LEU A 27 1.08 -1.17 3.00
C LEU A 27 1.27 -2.50 2.27
N ARG A 28 1.63 -3.54 3.01
CA ARG A 28 1.91 -4.89 2.55
C ARG A 28 0.67 -5.77 2.72
N VAL A 29 -0.01 -6.07 1.61
CA VAL A 29 -1.20 -6.96 1.62
C VAL A 29 -0.85 -8.45 1.49
N ALA A 30 0.34 -8.76 0.96
CA ALA A 30 0.93 -10.10 0.87
C ALA A 30 2.46 -9.99 0.95
N PRO A 31 3.23 -11.08 1.13
CA PRO A 31 4.69 -11.02 1.26
C PRO A 31 5.40 -10.17 0.21
N ASP A 32 4.86 -10.15 -1.01
CA ASP A 32 5.39 -9.39 -2.13
C ASP A 32 4.47 -8.27 -2.64
N TRP A 33 3.24 -8.15 -2.14
CA TRP A 33 2.30 -7.15 -2.67
C TRP A 33 2.32 -5.87 -1.86
N LEU A 34 2.66 -4.77 -2.53
CA LEU A 34 2.60 -3.41 -2.00
C LEU A 34 1.40 -2.67 -2.58
N LEU A 35 0.52 -2.19 -1.70
CA LEU A 35 -0.51 -1.22 -2.06
C LEU A 35 0.01 0.17 -1.68
N VAL A 36 0.06 1.08 -2.66
CA VAL A 36 0.33 2.50 -2.43
C VAL A 36 -0.98 3.28 -2.49
N TYR A 37 -1.15 4.26 -1.63
CA TYR A 37 -2.39 5.04 -1.60
C TYR A 37 -2.16 6.44 -1.05
N LYS A 38 -3.11 7.34 -1.33
CA LYS A 38 -3.11 8.70 -0.80
C LYS A 38 -4.48 9.00 -0.23
N VAL A 39 -4.49 9.59 0.96
CA VAL A 39 -5.72 10.09 1.58
C VAL A 39 -5.80 11.58 1.28
N ASP A 40 -6.82 11.98 0.53
CA ASP A 40 -7.18 13.39 0.35
C ASP A 40 -8.45 13.70 1.18
N ALA A 41 -8.61 14.95 1.59
CA ALA A 41 -9.71 15.36 2.47
C ALA A 41 -11.09 15.23 1.82
N GLU A 42 -11.15 15.29 0.48
CA GLU A 42 -12.39 15.24 -0.30
C GLU A 42 -12.63 13.87 -0.96
N ALA A 43 -11.59 13.04 -1.10
CA ALA A 43 -11.69 11.73 -1.72
C ALA A 43 -10.60 10.76 -1.24
N LEU A 44 -10.97 9.48 -1.09
CA LEU A 44 -10.00 8.40 -0.91
C LEU A 44 -9.49 7.96 -2.28
N ILE A 45 -8.21 8.22 -2.57
CA ILE A 45 -7.56 7.82 -3.83
C ILE A 45 -6.72 6.56 -3.56
N LEU A 46 -7.16 5.44 -4.14
CA LEU A 46 -6.48 4.14 -4.08
C LEU A 46 -5.76 3.88 -5.40
N MET A 47 -4.43 3.82 -5.40
CA MET A 47 -3.63 3.56 -6.61
C MET A 47 -2.90 2.22 -6.48
N LEU A 48 -3.41 1.19 -7.15
CA LEU A 48 -2.71 -0.10 -7.23
C LEU A 48 -1.50 0.04 -8.17
N LEU A 49 -0.35 0.47 -7.64
CA LEU A 49 0.82 0.78 -8.47
C LEU A 49 1.48 -0.46 -9.08
N ALA A 50 1.47 -1.61 -8.40
CA ALA A 50 1.96 -2.86 -8.97
C ALA A 50 1.50 -4.09 -8.18
N THR A 51 1.42 -5.24 -8.87
CA THR A 51 1.40 -6.58 -8.27
C THR A 51 2.63 -7.34 -8.78
N GLY A 52 3.47 -7.86 -7.89
CA GLY A 52 4.75 -8.50 -8.25
C GLY A 52 5.71 -8.51 -7.08
N THR A 53 6.89 -9.12 -7.17
CA THR A 53 7.86 -9.15 -6.06
C THR A 53 8.41 -7.76 -5.72
N HIS A 54 8.99 -7.58 -4.54
CA HIS A 54 9.73 -6.34 -4.23
C HIS A 54 10.77 -5.98 -5.29
N ARG A 55 11.40 -7.00 -5.87
CA ARG A 55 12.38 -6.88 -6.94
C ARG A 55 11.74 -6.32 -8.21
N ASP A 56 10.60 -6.89 -8.61
CA ASP A 56 9.87 -6.51 -9.82
C ASP A 56 9.22 -5.13 -9.71
N THR A 57 8.73 -4.79 -8.51
CA THR A 57 7.95 -3.56 -8.27
C THR A 57 8.83 -2.35 -7.97
N LEU A 58 10.02 -2.55 -7.41
CA LEU A 58 10.97 -1.48 -7.08
C LEU A 58 12.15 -1.40 -8.06
N ASN A 59 12.24 -2.32 -9.03
CA ASN A 59 13.32 -2.40 -10.01
C ASN A 59 14.72 -2.35 -9.37
N ILE A 60 14.87 -3.11 -8.29
CA ILE A 60 16.12 -3.30 -7.54
C ILE A 60 16.60 -4.73 -7.80
N GLU A 61 17.91 -4.98 -7.96
CA GLU A 61 18.46 -6.34 -8.16
C GLU A 61 18.49 -7.17 -6.86
#